data_AF-A0A2G7G941-F1
#
_entry.id   AF-A0A2G7G941-F1
#
_cell.length_a   1.000
_cell.length_b   1.000
_cell.length_c   1.000
_cell.angle_alpha   90.00
_cell.angle_beta   90.00
_cell.angle_gamma   90.00
#
_symmetry.space_group_name_H-M   'P 1'
#
loop_
_entity.id
_entity.type
_entity.pdbx_description
1 polymer ?
#
loop_
_entity_poly.entity_id
_entity_poly.type
_entity_poly.pdbx_seq_one_letter_code
_entity_poly.pdbx_strand_id
1 'polypeptide(L)'
;MKFSIPSALLVTATLSSVGNAAFPNVPETCLEIPQVLGQKPFKLMQYFHTQVCEKANCTATINQHNQYLHNNVLPQLIHDVNTKLGVSASEQALYNQTSTQIIAAVQKGCAAEGNKPLCNNPEGLFNYGACAFKASQPILEKQVKQLSSSVQLTEEKCQKIKQLDSDEAAWSKTLPGYIHRFAALCEKDN
;
A
#
# COMPACT_ATOMS: atom_id res chain seq x y z
N MET A 1 9.11 44.12 -4.18
CA MET A 1 9.05 43.84 -2.73
C MET A 1 9.96 42.64 -2.47
N LYS A 2 10.98 42.81 -1.63
CA LYS A 2 11.90 41.74 -1.22
C LYS A 2 11.25 40.99 -0.05
N PHE A 3 10.93 39.72 -0.23
CA PHE A 3 10.57 38.85 0.89
C PHE A 3 11.81 38.04 1.27
N SER A 4 12.47 38.53 2.30
CA SER A 4 13.55 37.84 3.00
C SER A 4 12.99 36.58 3.65
N ILE A 5 13.56 35.42 3.32
CA ILE A 5 13.31 34.14 3.96
C ILE A 5 14.08 34.15 5.30
N PRO A 6 13.44 34.03 6.47
CA PRO A 6 14.15 33.74 7.69
C PRO A 6 14.43 32.23 7.72
N SER A 7 15.70 31.89 7.47
CA SER A 7 16.30 30.63 7.85
C SER A 7 16.29 30.51 9.37
N ALA A 8 15.20 30.02 9.96
CA ALA A 8 15.16 29.50 11.32
C ALA A 8 13.81 28.81 11.54
N LEU A 9 13.77 27.50 11.28
CA LEU A 9 13.06 26.49 12.07
C LEU A 9 13.47 25.14 11.48
N LEU A 10 14.68 24.74 11.84
CA LEU A 10 15.11 23.34 11.82
C LEU A 10 14.12 22.57 12.71
N VAL A 11 13.13 21.92 12.09
CA VAL A 11 12.37 20.86 12.77
C VAL A 11 13.30 19.65 12.82
N THR A 12 14.18 19.67 13.81
CA THR A 12 14.95 18.51 14.25
C THR A 12 14.00 17.37 14.56
N ALA A 13 14.30 16.23 13.96
CA ALA A 13 13.68 14.93 14.19
C ALA A 13 13.53 14.63 15.69
N THR A 14 12.29 14.46 16.13
CA THR A 14 11.95 13.72 17.36
C THR A 14 10.77 12.79 17.08
N LEU A 15 10.98 11.86 16.14
CA LEU A 15 10.22 10.60 16.09
C LEU A 15 11.08 9.49 16.73
N SER A 16 11.43 9.68 18.00
CA SER A 16 12.13 8.69 18.82
C SER A 16 11.40 8.58 20.16
N SER A 17 10.11 8.23 20.10
CA SER A 17 9.33 7.85 21.29
C SER A 17 8.11 6.97 20.98
N VAL A 18 8.13 6.22 19.88
CA VAL A 18 7.41 4.93 19.88
C VAL A 18 8.37 3.98 20.56
N GLY A 19 8.03 3.54 21.77
CA GLY A 19 8.88 2.70 22.59
C GLY A 19 9.44 1.53 21.79
N ASN A 20 10.70 1.19 22.04
CA ASN A 20 11.31 -0.08 21.65
C ASN A 20 10.51 -1.23 22.28
N ALA A 21 9.34 -1.57 21.72
CA ALA A 21 8.95 -2.95 21.65
C ALA A 21 9.95 -3.59 20.68
N ALA A 22 11.12 -3.99 21.20
CA ALA A 22 11.98 -4.89 20.46
C ALA A 22 11.10 -6.09 20.14
N PHE A 23 10.68 -6.25 18.88
CA PHE A 23 10.01 -7.47 18.45
C PHE A 23 11.06 -8.57 18.63
N PRO A 24 10.94 -9.41 19.68
CA PRO A 24 11.94 -10.43 19.90
C PRO A 24 11.82 -11.37 18.70
N ASN A 25 12.92 -11.57 17.97
CA ASN A 25 13.03 -12.48 16.82
C ASN A 25 12.63 -11.94 15.42
N VAL A 26 12.73 -10.64 15.14
CA VAL A 26 12.73 -10.18 13.73
C VAL A 26 14.14 -10.35 13.15
N PRO A 27 14.35 -11.12 12.08
CA PRO A 27 15.66 -11.30 11.46
C PRO A 27 16.20 -9.99 10.88
N GLU A 28 17.53 -9.80 10.89
CA GLU A 28 18.19 -8.55 10.50
C GLU A 28 17.83 -8.12 9.08
N THR A 29 17.75 -9.05 8.12
CA THR A 29 17.36 -8.75 6.75
C THR A 29 15.96 -8.13 6.65
N CYS A 30 15.03 -8.47 7.54
CA CYS A 30 13.72 -7.84 7.56
C CYS A 30 13.77 -6.37 8.01
N LEU A 31 14.75 -6.00 8.83
CA LEU A 31 14.98 -4.62 9.26
C LEU A 31 15.56 -3.75 8.13
N GLU A 32 16.14 -4.35 7.09
CA GLU A 32 16.71 -3.67 5.93
C GLU A 32 15.68 -3.37 4.82
N ILE A 33 14.52 -4.02 4.82
CA ILE A 33 13.47 -3.84 3.81
C ILE A 33 13.09 -2.35 3.60
N PRO A 34 12.90 -1.52 4.65
CA PRO A 34 12.61 -0.10 4.46
C PRO A 34 13.69 0.65 3.66
N GLN A 35 14.96 0.25 3.79
CA GLN A 35 16.07 0.88 3.07
C GLN A 35 16.03 0.53 1.58
N VAL A 36 15.71 -0.73 1.26
CA VAL A 36 15.55 -1.20 -0.12
C VAL A 36 14.36 -0.51 -0.81
N LEU A 37 13.26 -0.30 -0.09
CA LEU A 37 12.12 0.43 -0.61
C LEU A 37 12.48 1.89 -0.91
N GLY A 38 13.23 2.52 0.00
CA GLY A 38 13.71 3.90 -0.17
C GLY A 38 12.59 4.85 -0.61
N GLN A 39 12.81 5.57 -1.71
CA GLN A 39 11.81 6.48 -2.28
C GLN A 39 10.89 5.85 -3.34
N LYS A 40 10.99 4.54 -3.62
CA LYS A 40 10.23 3.91 -4.71
C LYS A 40 8.71 4.05 -4.53
N PRO A 41 8.11 3.83 -3.33
CA PRO A 41 6.67 4.03 -3.14
C PRO A 41 6.24 5.48 -3.40
N PHE A 42 7.02 6.45 -2.93
CA PHE A 42 6.75 7.87 -3.16
C PHE A 42 6.83 8.22 -4.64
N LYS A 43 7.87 7.77 -5.36
CA LYS A 43 8.01 7.97 -6.81
C LYS A 43 6.87 7.33 -7.59
N LEU A 44 6.40 6.15 -7.18
CA LEU A 44 5.26 5.49 -7.81
C LEU A 44 3.96 6.29 -7.59
N MET A 45 3.74 6.85 -6.39
CA MET A 45 2.60 7.73 -6.11
C MET A 45 2.66 9.03 -6.92
N GLN A 46 3.85 9.64 -7.04
CA GLN A 46 4.04 10.80 -7.93
C GLN A 46 3.75 10.43 -9.38
N TYR A 47 4.24 9.28 -9.83
CA TYR A 47 3.99 8.78 -11.18
C TYR A 47 2.50 8.54 -11.42
N PHE A 48 1.80 7.96 -10.46
CA PHE A 48 0.35 7.79 -10.49
C PHE A 48 -0.35 9.14 -10.70
N HIS A 49 -0.03 10.13 -9.86
CA HIS A 49 -0.64 11.46 -9.94
C HIS A 49 -0.42 12.07 -11.33
N THR A 50 0.81 12.03 -11.86
CA THR A 50 1.10 12.58 -13.18
C THR A 50 0.36 11.85 -14.30
N GLN A 51 0.33 10.51 -14.31
CA GLN A 51 -0.29 9.79 -15.42
C GLN A 51 -1.82 9.81 -15.35
N VAL A 52 -2.39 9.66 -14.16
CA VAL A 52 -3.83 9.49 -13.96
C VAL A 52 -4.51 10.84 -13.78
N CYS A 53 -3.99 11.69 -12.89
CA CYS A 53 -4.64 12.95 -12.56
C CYS A 53 -4.26 14.08 -13.53
N GLU A 54 -2.97 14.26 -13.81
CA GLU A 54 -2.53 15.40 -14.65
C GLU A 54 -2.70 15.12 -16.15
N LYS A 55 -2.24 13.96 -16.64
CA LYS A 55 -2.24 13.64 -18.07
C LYS A 55 -3.55 13.09 -18.59
N ALA A 56 -4.12 12.10 -17.89
CA ALA A 56 -5.38 11.49 -18.30
C ALA A 56 -6.60 12.34 -17.91
N ASN A 57 -6.45 13.30 -16.99
CA ASN A 57 -7.53 14.09 -16.41
C ASN A 57 -8.68 13.20 -15.90
N CYS A 58 -8.30 12.14 -15.17
CA CYS A 58 -9.20 11.12 -14.67
C CYS A 58 -10.15 11.70 -13.60
N THR A 59 -11.45 11.43 -13.76
CA THR A 59 -12.51 11.92 -12.87
C THR A 59 -13.06 10.84 -11.96
N ALA A 60 -12.44 9.65 -11.97
CA ALA A 60 -12.86 8.54 -11.14
C ALA A 60 -12.87 8.91 -9.65
N THR A 61 -13.77 8.25 -8.95
CA THR A 61 -13.82 8.20 -7.49
C THR A 61 -12.77 7.24 -6.92
N ILE A 62 -12.50 7.38 -5.63
CA ILE A 62 -11.63 6.45 -4.89
C ILE A 62 -12.14 5.00 -5.00
N ASN A 63 -13.46 4.79 -4.93
CA ASN A 63 -14.08 3.46 -5.06
C ASN A 63 -13.87 2.83 -6.43
N GLN A 64 -13.98 3.59 -7.51
CA GLN A 64 -13.72 3.07 -8.86
C GLN A 64 -12.26 2.62 -9.02
N HIS A 65 -11.31 3.40 -8.49
CA HIS A 65 -9.91 2.99 -8.46
C HIS A 65 -9.68 1.73 -7.61
N ASN A 66 -10.26 1.66 -6.41
CA ASN A 66 -10.12 0.50 -5.54
C ASN A 66 -10.73 -0.76 -6.16
N GLN A 67 -11.86 -0.63 -6.86
CA GLN A 67 -12.45 -1.73 -7.62
C GLN A 67 -11.52 -2.21 -8.74
N TYR A 68 -10.87 -1.28 -9.46
CA TYR A 68 -9.85 -1.65 -10.44
C TYR A 68 -8.70 -2.43 -9.79
N LEU A 69 -8.17 -1.96 -8.66
CA LEU A 69 -7.11 -2.65 -7.94
C LEU A 69 -7.53 -4.07 -7.51
N HIS A 70 -8.72 -4.20 -6.93
CA HIS A 70 -9.22 -5.50 -6.46
C HIS A 70 -9.42 -6.51 -7.58
N ASN A 71 -9.90 -6.05 -8.74
CA ASN A 71 -10.23 -6.96 -9.83
C ASN A 71 -9.02 -7.31 -10.70
N ASN A 72 -8.05 -6.39 -10.85
CA ASN A 72 -7.02 -6.50 -11.88
C ASN A 72 -5.59 -6.53 -11.35
N VAL A 73 -5.35 -6.00 -10.15
CA VAL A 73 -3.99 -5.78 -9.63
C VAL A 73 -3.69 -6.70 -8.45
N LEU A 74 -4.48 -6.62 -7.37
CA LEU A 74 -4.23 -7.39 -6.15
C LEU A 74 -4.19 -8.91 -6.38
N PRO A 75 -5.09 -9.54 -7.16
CA PRO A 75 -5.05 -10.99 -7.35
C PRO A 75 -3.73 -11.46 -7.97
N GLN A 76 -3.21 -10.70 -8.96
CA GLN A 76 -1.95 -10.99 -9.63
C GLN A 76 -0.76 -10.76 -8.70
N LEU A 77 -0.72 -9.62 -8.01
CA LEU A 77 0.37 -9.32 -7.07
C LEU A 77 0.43 -10.33 -5.91
N ILE A 78 -0.71 -10.71 -5.34
CA ILE A 78 -0.79 -11.72 -4.27
C ILE A 78 -0.29 -13.07 -4.80
N HIS A 79 -0.71 -13.47 -6.00
CA HIS A 79 -0.25 -14.72 -6.61
C HIS A 79 1.27 -14.73 -6.82
N ASP A 80 1.83 -13.67 -7.41
CA ASP A 80 3.27 -13.55 -7.67
C ASP A 80 4.08 -13.56 -6.36
N VAL A 81 3.65 -12.79 -5.36
CA VAL A 81 4.31 -12.73 -4.05
C VAL A 81 4.23 -14.08 -3.35
N ASN A 82 3.05 -14.71 -3.27
CA ASN A 82 2.89 -16.01 -2.62
C ASN A 82 3.75 -17.09 -3.28
N THR A 83 3.80 -17.10 -4.61
CA THR A 83 4.62 -18.05 -5.38
C THR A 83 6.10 -17.85 -5.10
N LYS A 84 6.59 -16.60 -5.17
CA LYS A 84 8.01 -16.28 -4.94
C LYS A 84 8.43 -16.47 -3.48
N LEU A 85 7.53 -16.25 -2.52
CA LEU A 85 7.78 -16.48 -1.09
C LEU A 85 7.63 -17.95 -0.67
N GLY A 86 7.09 -18.81 -1.53
CA GLY A 86 6.84 -20.23 -1.21
C GLY A 86 5.77 -20.40 -0.13
N VAL A 87 4.76 -19.53 -0.11
CA VAL A 87 3.66 -19.57 0.87
C VAL A 87 2.83 -20.82 0.66
N SER A 88 2.57 -21.59 1.72
CA SER A 88 1.79 -22.83 1.64
C SER A 88 0.34 -22.57 1.22
N ALA A 89 -0.32 -23.55 0.60
CA ALA A 89 -1.72 -23.39 0.16
C ALA A 89 -2.66 -23.02 1.32
N SER A 90 -2.41 -23.53 2.53
CA SER A 90 -3.16 -23.17 3.75
C SER A 90 -2.95 -21.71 4.16
N GLU A 91 -1.71 -21.20 4.11
CA GLU A 91 -1.42 -19.78 4.40
C GLU A 91 -2.05 -18.89 3.32
N GLN A 92 -1.98 -19.27 2.04
CA GLN A 92 -2.62 -18.54 0.95
C GLN A 92 -4.15 -18.46 1.12
N ALA A 93 -4.80 -19.56 1.50
CA ALA A 93 -6.23 -19.58 1.78
C ALA A 93 -6.60 -18.63 2.92
N LEU A 94 -5.78 -18.60 3.99
CA LEU A 94 -5.98 -17.70 5.12
C LEU A 94 -5.80 -16.23 4.73
N TYR A 95 -4.77 -15.91 3.94
CA TYR A 95 -4.56 -14.56 3.42
C TYR A 95 -5.68 -14.10 2.49
N ASN A 96 -6.15 -14.96 1.58
CA ASN A 96 -7.26 -14.65 0.69
C ASN A 96 -8.57 -14.42 1.45
N GLN A 97 -8.85 -15.26 2.45
CA GLN A 97 -10.01 -15.07 3.34
C GLN A 97 -9.92 -13.74 4.09
N THR A 98 -8.75 -13.43 4.64
CA THR A 98 -8.49 -12.18 5.38
C THR A 98 -8.67 -10.96 4.48
N SER A 99 -8.08 -10.98 3.29
CA SER A 99 -8.19 -9.93 2.28
C SER A 99 -9.66 -9.69 1.91
N THR A 100 -10.42 -10.76 1.66
CA THR A 100 -11.85 -10.67 1.33
C THR A 100 -12.66 -10.02 2.46
N GLN A 101 -12.39 -10.38 3.72
CA GLN A 101 -13.07 -9.79 4.87
C GLN A 101 -12.75 -8.31 5.02
N ILE A 102 -11.47 -7.93 4.87
CA ILE A 102 -11.03 -6.53 4.92
C ILE A 102 -11.71 -5.72 3.82
N ILE A 103 -11.66 -6.21 2.58
CA ILE A 103 -12.28 -5.54 1.43
C ILE A 103 -13.77 -5.30 1.68
N ALA A 104 -14.50 -6.32 2.14
CA ALA A 104 -15.93 -6.19 2.43
C ALA A 104 -16.21 -5.18 3.56
N ALA A 105 -15.39 -5.17 4.61
CA ALA A 105 -15.53 -4.23 5.73
C ALA A 105 -15.27 -2.79 5.29
N VAL A 106 -14.23 -2.56 4.48
CA VAL A 106 -13.88 -1.24 3.95
C VAL A 106 -14.95 -0.75 2.97
N GLN A 107 -15.37 -1.59 2.02
CA GLN A 107 -16.42 -1.21 1.06
C GLN A 107 -17.73 -0.83 1.77
N LYS A 108 -18.10 -1.54 2.83
CA LYS A 108 -19.30 -1.23 3.61
C LYS A 108 -19.12 0.01 4.48
N GLY A 109 -18.00 0.11 5.20
CA GLY A 109 -17.78 1.13 6.23
C GLY A 109 -17.33 2.48 5.67
N CYS A 110 -16.72 2.49 4.49
CA CYS A 110 -16.03 3.66 3.93
C CYS A 110 -16.60 4.13 2.59
N ALA A 111 -17.80 3.66 2.22
CA ALA A 111 -18.43 4.00 0.94
C ALA A 111 -18.54 5.52 0.70
N ALA A 112 -18.92 6.29 1.74
CA ALA A 112 -19.08 7.73 1.65
C ALA A 112 -17.75 8.45 1.30
N GLU A 113 -16.66 8.09 1.98
CA GLU A 113 -15.33 8.61 1.68
C GLU A 113 -14.83 8.11 0.31
N GLY A 114 -15.16 6.87 -0.04
CA GLY A 114 -14.78 6.25 -1.30
C GLY A 114 -15.46 6.87 -2.53
N ASN A 115 -16.62 7.52 -2.37
CA ASN A 115 -17.33 8.20 -3.46
C ASN A 115 -16.75 9.58 -3.79
N LYS A 116 -15.78 10.06 -3.02
CA LYS A 116 -15.12 11.33 -3.30
C LYS A 116 -14.14 11.18 -4.49
N PRO A 117 -13.81 12.28 -5.21
CA PRO A 117 -12.86 12.23 -6.31
C PRO A 117 -11.52 11.63 -5.89
N LEU A 118 -10.91 10.85 -6.78
CA LEU A 118 -9.58 10.26 -6.59
C LEU A 118 -8.47 11.31 -6.72
N CYS A 119 -8.61 12.18 -7.72
CA CYS A 119 -7.63 13.20 -8.07
C CYS A 119 -7.95 14.53 -7.40
N ASN A 120 -6.92 15.32 -7.08
CA ASN A 120 -7.01 16.66 -6.49
C ASN A 120 -7.82 16.73 -5.17
N ASN A 121 -7.88 15.62 -4.44
CA ASN A 121 -8.64 15.47 -3.20
C ASN A 121 -7.80 14.79 -2.10
N PRO A 122 -6.73 15.45 -1.61
CA PRO A 122 -5.84 14.87 -0.60
C PRO A 122 -6.57 14.57 0.72
N GLU A 123 -7.55 15.40 1.10
CA GLU A 123 -8.34 15.20 2.32
C GLU A 123 -9.24 13.96 2.21
N GLY A 124 -9.92 13.76 1.09
CA GLY A 124 -10.74 12.56 0.88
C GLY A 124 -9.91 11.27 0.85
N LEU A 125 -8.71 11.31 0.26
CA LEU A 125 -7.78 10.18 0.31
C LEU A 125 -7.34 9.87 1.75
N PHE A 126 -7.02 10.89 2.55
CA PHE A 126 -6.67 10.73 3.95
C PHE A 126 -7.83 10.14 4.76
N ASN A 127 -9.04 10.70 4.63
CA ASN A 127 -10.22 10.25 5.35
C ASN A 127 -10.63 8.83 4.96
N TYR A 128 -10.54 8.48 3.66
CA TYR A 128 -10.74 7.11 3.20
C TYR A 128 -9.71 6.16 3.83
N GLY A 129 -8.42 6.53 3.82
CA GLY A 129 -7.36 5.73 4.43
C GLY A 129 -7.57 5.49 5.94
N ALA A 130 -7.93 6.53 6.68
CA ALA A 130 -8.24 6.44 8.11
C ALA A 130 -9.46 5.54 8.37
N CYS A 131 -10.51 5.68 7.56
CA CYS A 131 -11.69 4.81 7.64
C CYS A 131 -11.32 3.34 7.34
N ALA A 132 -10.57 3.11 6.25
CA ALA A 132 -10.18 1.77 5.84
C ALA A 132 -9.33 1.07 6.89
N PHE A 133 -8.39 1.80 7.52
CA PHE A 133 -7.60 1.31 8.64
C PHE A 133 -8.49 0.88 9.82
N LYS A 134 -9.40 1.76 10.25
CA LYS A 134 -10.33 1.47 11.34
C LYS A 134 -11.24 0.27 11.05
N ALA A 135 -11.73 0.15 9.82
CA ALA A 135 -12.56 -0.97 9.38
C ALA A 135 -11.78 -2.30 9.34
N SER A 136 -10.49 -2.25 9.01
CA SER A 136 -9.62 -3.43 8.89
C SER A 136 -9.11 -3.93 10.23
N GLN A 137 -8.95 -3.04 11.22
CA GLN A 137 -8.34 -3.34 12.52
C GLN A 137 -8.90 -4.60 13.22
N PRO A 138 -10.22 -4.78 13.45
CA PRO A 138 -10.72 -5.95 14.16
C PRO A 138 -10.46 -7.28 13.44
N ILE A 139 -10.39 -7.24 12.10
CA ILE A 139 -10.10 -8.42 11.27
C ILE A 139 -8.62 -8.77 11.40
N LEU A 140 -7.74 -7.77 11.30
CA LEU A 140 -6.30 -7.94 11.47
C LEU A 140 -5.96 -8.44 12.88
N GLU A 141 -6.58 -7.89 13.93
CA GLU A 141 -6.37 -8.36 15.31
C GLU A 141 -6.77 -9.82 15.51
N LYS A 142 -7.88 -10.25 14.90
CA LYS A 142 -8.31 -11.65 14.92
C LYS A 142 -7.29 -12.54 14.19
N GLN A 143 -6.81 -12.09 13.04
CA GLN A 143 -5.88 -12.84 12.21
C GLN A 143 -4.47 -12.90 12.77
N VAL A 144 -3.97 -11.84 13.38
CA VAL A 144 -2.68 -11.84 14.08
C VAL A 144 -2.68 -12.91 15.16
N LYS A 145 -3.78 -13.13 15.90
CA LYS A 145 -3.89 -14.22 16.89
C LYS A 145 -3.84 -15.61 16.27
N GLN A 146 -4.28 -15.76 15.01
CA GLN A 146 -4.27 -17.03 14.27
C GLN A 146 -2.94 -17.27 13.53
N LEU A 147 -2.28 -16.18 13.10
CA LEU A 147 -1.03 -16.19 12.34
C LEU A 147 0.21 -16.16 13.24
N SER A 148 0.14 -15.57 14.44
CA SER A 148 1.26 -15.52 15.39
C SER A 148 1.73 -16.91 15.84
N SER A 149 0.87 -17.92 15.73
CA SER A 149 1.22 -19.32 15.96
C SER A 149 1.77 -20.04 14.71
N SER A 150 1.67 -19.43 13.52
CA SER A 150 1.88 -20.12 12.23
C SER A 150 2.96 -19.49 11.34
N VAL A 151 3.14 -18.17 11.39
CA VAL A 151 4.08 -17.44 10.52
C VAL A 151 5.34 -17.11 11.30
N GLN A 152 6.29 -18.05 11.32
CA GLN A 152 7.66 -17.70 11.70
C GLN A 152 8.27 -16.85 10.59
N LEU A 153 8.66 -15.62 10.93
CA LEU A 153 9.46 -14.75 10.07
C LEU A 153 10.89 -15.29 10.09
N THR A 154 11.25 -16.09 9.09
CA THR A 154 12.60 -16.65 8.97
C THR A 154 13.52 -15.72 8.18
N GLU A 155 14.83 -15.85 8.39
CA GLU A 155 15.84 -15.13 7.60
C GLU A 155 15.65 -15.37 6.09
N GLU A 156 15.33 -16.60 5.69
CA GLU A 156 15.03 -16.94 4.29
C GLU A 156 13.80 -16.18 3.75
N LYS A 157 12.72 -16.11 4.53
CA LYS A 157 11.52 -15.34 4.15
C LYS A 157 11.85 -13.84 4.05
N CYS A 158 12.64 -13.31 4.98
CA CYS A 158 13.12 -11.92 4.93
C CYS A 158 13.96 -11.62 3.68
N GLN A 159 14.88 -12.52 3.32
CA GLN A 159 15.70 -12.41 2.11
C GLN A 159 14.85 -12.40 0.85
N LYS A 160 13.85 -13.29 0.75
CA LYS A 160 12.94 -13.30 -0.39
C LYS A 160 12.10 -12.02 -0.47
N ILE A 161 11.58 -11.51 0.65
CA ILE A 161 10.85 -10.23 0.67
C ILE A 161 11.76 -9.08 0.21
N LYS A 162 12.98 -8.99 0.74
CA LYS A 162 13.96 -7.99 0.32
C LYS A 162 14.28 -8.07 -1.17
N GLN A 163 14.39 -9.28 -1.74
CA GLN A 163 14.59 -9.47 -3.18
C GLN A 163 13.39 -9.00 -4.01
N LEU A 164 12.16 -9.28 -3.56
CA LEU A 164 10.94 -8.77 -4.20
C LEU A 164 10.90 -7.24 -4.21
N ASP A 165 11.21 -6.61 -3.06
CA ASP A 165 11.21 -5.15 -2.94
C ASP A 165 12.38 -4.49 -3.68
N SER A 166 13.44 -5.26 -3.97
CA SER A 166 14.57 -4.85 -4.79
C SER A 166 14.32 -4.96 -6.30
N ASP A 167 13.31 -5.71 -6.74
CA ASP A 167 13.06 -6.04 -8.14
C ASP A 167 12.78 -4.78 -8.97
N GLU A 168 13.78 -4.29 -9.70
CA GLU A 168 13.65 -3.09 -10.52
C GLU A 168 12.59 -3.23 -11.62
N ALA A 169 12.37 -4.43 -12.17
CA ALA A 169 11.35 -4.62 -13.20
C ALA A 169 9.94 -4.46 -12.60
N ALA A 170 9.73 -4.89 -11.35
CA ALA A 170 8.48 -4.65 -10.64
C ALA A 170 8.20 -3.15 -10.51
N TRP A 171 9.20 -2.36 -10.08
CA TRP A 171 9.05 -0.93 -9.81
C TRP A 171 9.05 -0.05 -11.06
N SER A 172 9.82 -0.39 -12.09
CA SER A 172 9.97 0.43 -13.31
C SER A 172 8.99 0.06 -14.41
N LYS A 173 8.42 -1.15 -14.40
CA LYS A 173 7.56 -1.66 -15.47
C LYS A 173 6.23 -2.21 -14.98
N THR A 174 6.24 -3.19 -14.08
CA THR A 174 5.01 -3.91 -13.70
C THR A 174 4.01 -3.00 -12.99
N LEU A 175 4.44 -2.31 -11.93
CA LEU A 175 3.59 -1.39 -11.17
C LEU A 175 3.15 -0.18 -12.02
N PRO A 176 4.03 0.52 -12.75
CA PRO A 176 3.62 1.54 -13.73
C PRO A 176 2.65 1.02 -14.80
N GLY A 177 2.81 -0.23 -15.24
CA GLY A 177 1.91 -0.86 -16.20
C GLY A 177 0.46 -1.01 -15.71
N TYR A 178 0.24 -1.20 -14.41
CA TYR A 178 -1.11 -1.15 -13.83
C TYR A 178 -1.66 0.28 -13.78
N ILE A 179 -0.81 1.28 -13.53
CA ILE A 179 -1.21 2.69 -13.54
C ILE A 179 -1.65 3.10 -14.95
N HIS A 180 -0.89 2.75 -15.98
CA HIS A 180 -1.25 3.05 -17.36
C HIS A 180 -2.57 2.42 -17.78
N ARG A 181 -2.80 1.16 -17.38
CA ARG A 181 -4.07 0.47 -17.66
C ARG A 181 -5.25 1.18 -16.99
N PHE A 182 -5.10 1.61 -15.74
CA PHE A 182 -6.14 2.40 -15.07
C PHE A 182 -6.37 3.75 -15.77
N ALA A 183 -5.29 4.49 -16.08
CA ALA A 183 -5.38 5.77 -16.76
C ALA A 183 -6.09 5.68 -18.12
N ALA A 184 -5.90 4.56 -18.85
CA ALA A 184 -6.56 4.31 -20.12
C ALA A 184 -8.06 3.97 -19.99
N LEU A 185 -8.47 3.36 -18.88
CA LEU A 185 -9.85 2.99 -18.58
C LEU A 185 -10.64 4.10 -17.89
N CYS A 186 -9.96 5.08 -17.28
CA CYS A 186 -10.62 6.11 -16.50
C CYS A 186 -11.46 7.04 -17.37
N GLU A 187 -12.67 7.33 -16.92
CA GLU A 187 -13.51 8.38 -17.47
C GLU A 187 -12.81 9.74 -17.35
N LYS A 188 -12.99 10.56 -18.38
CA LYS A 188 -12.43 11.91 -18.47
C LYS A 188 -13.58 12.90 -18.45
N ASP A 189 -13.37 14.06 -17.83
CA ASP A 189 -14.28 15.20 -18.04
C ASP A 189 -14.17 15.61 -19.52
N ASN A 190 -15.31 15.66 -20.22
CA ASN A 190 -15.43 16.15 -21.60
C ASN A 190 -15.24 17.66 -21.67
#